data_AF-A0AA95EWH7-F1
#
_entry.id   AF-A0AA95EWH7-F1
#
_cell.length_a   1.000
_cell.length_b   1.000
_cell.length_c   1.000
_cell.angle_alpha   90.00
_cell.angle_beta   90.00
_cell.angle_gamma   90.00
#
_symmetry.space_group_name_H-M   'P 1'
#
loop_
_entity.id
_entity.type
_entity.pdbx_description
1 polymer ?
#
loop_
_entity_poly.entity_id
_entity_poly.type
_entity_poly.pdbx_seq_one_letter_code
_entity_poly.pdbx_strand_id
1 'polypeptide(L)'
;MQQFTVVLHELRKWFESIKAYQLLKGYELHLMFGGVGLLMLRSLLFQMVSTVKGYETLHTLFYTIPLSSLAYLAFLIGVWMTLVSPNIKYAPYALWGYAFYILYPFKSISLSSAITPAVYVFLGVILYKYVVTISKPTQANSEI
;
A
#
# COMPACT_ATOMS: atom_id res chain seq x y z
N MET A 1 -4.10 11.75 17.84
CA MET A 1 -3.15 12.13 16.76
C MET A 1 -1.72 12.28 17.27
N GLN A 2 -1.47 12.98 18.39
CA GLN A 2 -0.11 13.14 18.94
C GLN A 2 0.59 11.80 19.22
N GLN A 3 -0.08 10.85 19.87
CA GLN A 3 0.47 9.50 20.12
C GLN A 3 0.85 8.77 18.82
N PHE A 4 0.05 8.91 17.75
CA PHE A 4 0.37 8.31 16.46
C PHE A 4 1.62 8.94 15.83
N THR A 5 1.81 10.26 15.97
CA THR A 5 3.05 10.92 15.55
C THR A 5 4.27 10.37 16.30
N VAL A 6 4.16 10.12 17.61
CA VAL A 6 5.26 9.52 18.39
C VAL A 6 5.59 8.12 17.87
N VAL A 7 4.57 7.31 17.57
CA VAL A 7 4.76 5.97 16.98
C VAL A 7 5.44 6.07 15.61
N LEU A 8 5.04 7.00 14.75
CA LEU A 8 5.69 7.20 13.45
C LEU A 8 7.14 7.68 13.58
N HIS A 9 7.43 8.49 14.60
CA HIS A 9 8.80 8.95 14.87
C HIS A 9 9.71 7.80 15.31
N GLU A 10 9.25 6.95 16.23
CA GLU A 10 10.01 5.77 16.64
C GLU A 10 10.12 4.75 15.50
N LEU A 11 9.06 4.56 14.71
CA LEU A 11 9.10 3.72 13.51
C LEU A 11 10.15 4.25 12.51
N ARG A 12 10.24 5.57 12.33
CA ARG A 12 11.25 6.18 11.46
C ARG A 12 12.66 5.86 11.95
N LYS A 13 12.94 6.07 13.25
CA LYS A 13 14.25 5.73 13.84
C LYS A 13 14.60 4.27 13.64
N TRP A 14 13.62 3.37 13.83
CA TRP A 14 13.82 1.95 13.59
C TRP A 14 14.18 1.67 12.13
N PHE A 15 13.48 2.24 11.16
CA PHE A 15 13.84 2.14 9.74
C PHE A 15 15.23 2.72 9.44
N GLU A 16 15.58 3.87 10.01
CA GLU A 16 16.89 4.50 9.84
C GLU A 16 18.04 3.66 10.39
N SER A 17 17.79 2.76 11.34
CA SER A 17 18.79 1.80 11.84
C SER A 17 19.14 0.70 10.82
N ILE A 18 18.29 0.48 9.82
CA ILE A 18 18.47 -0.57 8.81
C ILE A 18 19.23 0.00 7.61
N LYS A 19 20.43 -0.53 7.32
CA LYS A 19 21.26 -0.06 6.19
C LYS A 19 20.52 -0.07 4.85
N ALA A 20 19.71 -1.09 4.59
CA ALA A 20 18.93 -1.22 3.36
C ALA A 20 17.86 -0.13 3.19
N TYR A 21 17.37 0.46 4.28
CA TYR A 21 16.34 1.50 4.21
C TYR A 21 16.83 2.75 3.45
N GLN A 22 18.10 3.14 3.62
CA GLN A 22 18.66 4.29 2.91
C GLN A 22 18.61 4.12 1.38
N LEU A 23 18.84 2.90 0.89
CA LEU A 23 18.75 2.56 -0.53
C LEU A 23 17.30 2.53 -1.01
N LEU A 24 16.40 1.98 -0.19
CA LEU A 24 15.00 1.75 -0.56
C LEU A 24 14.12 3.00 -0.42
N LYS A 25 14.52 3.99 0.38
CA LYS A 25 13.73 5.20 0.66
C LYS A 25 13.30 5.94 -0.63
N GLY A 26 14.15 5.98 -1.65
CA GLY A 26 13.81 6.58 -2.95
C GLY A 26 12.74 5.82 -3.74
N TYR A 27 12.47 4.57 -3.39
CA TYR A 27 11.58 3.66 -4.12
C TYR A 27 10.29 3.33 -3.36
N GLU A 28 10.05 3.93 -2.19
CA GLU A 28 8.88 3.66 -1.34
C GLU A 28 7.53 3.72 -2.08
N LEU A 29 7.34 4.73 -2.94
CA LEU A 29 6.12 4.87 -3.75
C LEU A 29 6.02 3.80 -4.84
N HIS A 30 7.14 3.41 -5.44
CA HIS A 30 7.19 2.34 -6.44
C HIS A 30 6.91 0.98 -5.81
N LEU A 31 7.43 0.72 -4.60
CA LEU A 31 7.13 -0.49 -3.86
C LEU A 31 5.64 -0.55 -3.49
N MET A 32 5.10 0.57 -3.00
CA MET A 32 3.70 0.68 -2.58
C MET A 32 2.74 0.54 -3.77
N PHE A 33 2.80 1.45 -4.75
CA PHE A 33 1.88 1.43 -5.90
C PHE A 33 2.23 0.37 -6.94
N GLY A 34 3.52 0.08 -7.14
CA GLY A 34 3.96 -0.99 -8.03
C GLY A 34 3.55 -2.37 -7.51
N GLY A 35 3.58 -2.59 -6.19
CA GLY A 35 3.04 -3.80 -5.58
C GLY A 35 1.55 -3.99 -5.88
N VAL A 36 0.73 -2.96 -5.64
CA VAL A 36 -0.71 -2.98 -5.97
C VAL A 36 -0.93 -3.16 -7.48
N GLY A 37 -0.20 -2.42 -8.30
CA GLY A 37 -0.29 -2.47 -9.75
C GLY A 37 0.05 -3.86 -10.31
N LEU A 38 1.08 -4.52 -9.78
CA LEU A 38 1.50 -5.83 -10.21
C LEU A 38 0.52 -6.93 -9.77
N LEU A 39 -0.09 -6.79 -8.59
CA LEU A 39 -1.20 -7.64 -8.15
C LEU A 39 -2.43 -7.47 -9.04
N MET A 40 -2.78 -6.23 -9.42
CA MET A 40 -3.89 -5.97 -10.34
C MET A 40 -3.59 -6.52 -11.74
N LEU A 41 -2.38 -6.30 -12.24
CA LEU A 41 -1.91 -6.80 -13.53
C LEU A 41 -2.00 -8.33 -13.58
N ARG A 42 -1.56 -9.02 -12.52
CA ARG A 42 -1.74 -10.47 -12.39
C ARG A 42 -3.19 -10.88 -12.61
N SER A 43 -4.11 -10.27 -11.86
CA SER A 43 -5.53 -10.61 -11.94
C SER A 43 -6.11 -10.36 -13.33
N LEU A 44 -5.72 -9.28 -14.00
CA LEU A 44 -6.12 -8.99 -15.37
C LEU A 44 -5.56 -10.01 -16.36
N LEU A 45 -4.27 -10.34 -16.27
CA LEU A 45 -3.63 -11.31 -17.15
C LEU A 45 -4.27 -12.70 -17.04
N PHE A 46 -4.55 -13.17 -15.83
CA PHE A 46 -5.23 -14.46 -15.62
C PHE A 46 -6.68 -14.47 -16.13
N GLN A 47 -7.34 -13.31 -16.22
CA GLN A 47 -8.69 -13.21 -16.80
C GLN A 47 -8.68 -13.13 -18.33
N MET A 48 -7.65 -12.51 -18.92
CA MET A 48 -7.55 -12.33 -20.36
C MET A 48 -7.00 -13.56 -21.09
N VAL A 49 -6.24 -14.42 -20.40
CA VAL A 49 -5.68 -15.62 -21.00
C VAL A 49 -6.74 -16.72 -21.13
N SER A 50 -7.03 -17.08 -22.37
CA SER A 50 -7.97 -18.17 -22.73
C SER A 50 -7.28 -19.49 -23.09
N THR A 51 -5.97 -19.51 -23.26
CA THR A 51 -5.20 -20.68 -23.70
C THR A 51 -4.41 -21.33 -22.57
N VAL A 52 -4.34 -22.67 -22.59
CA VAL A 52 -3.64 -23.49 -21.58
C VAL A 52 -2.15 -23.09 -21.45
N LYS A 53 -1.45 -22.88 -22.58
CA LYS A 53 -0.04 -22.43 -22.58
C LYS A 53 0.15 -21.05 -21.93
N GLY A 54 -0.80 -20.14 -22.12
CA GLY A 54 -0.75 -18.82 -21.46
C GLY A 54 -0.92 -18.96 -19.95
N TYR A 55 -1.78 -19.89 -19.50
CA TYR A 55 -2.02 -20.13 -18.08
C TYR A 55 -0.78 -20.70 -17.39
N GLU A 56 -0.09 -21.68 -18.00
CA GLU A 56 1.16 -22.23 -17.49
C GLU A 56 2.25 -21.15 -17.36
N THR A 57 2.39 -20.30 -18.38
CA THR A 57 3.36 -19.20 -18.38
C THR A 57 3.10 -18.22 -17.22
N LEU A 58 1.83 -17.82 -17.04
CA LEU A 58 1.44 -16.96 -15.93
C LEU A 58 1.63 -17.66 -14.57
N HIS A 59 1.37 -18.97 -14.50
CA HIS A 59 1.57 -19.73 -13.28
C HIS A 59 3.05 -19.75 -12.87
N THR A 60 3.95 -20.02 -13.81
CA THR A 60 5.40 -19.98 -13.57
C THR A 60 5.83 -18.58 -13.08
N LEU A 61 5.39 -17.52 -13.76
CA LEU A 61 5.79 -16.15 -13.41
C LEU A 61 5.31 -15.75 -12.00
N PHE A 62 4.04 -16.02 -11.68
CA PHE A 62 3.43 -15.50 -10.45
C PHE A 62 3.54 -16.42 -9.23
N TYR A 63 3.74 -17.73 -9.44
CA TYR A 63 3.79 -18.72 -8.37
C TYR A 63 5.15 -19.42 -8.26
N THR A 64 5.85 -19.68 -9.37
CA THR A 64 7.20 -20.30 -9.33
C THR A 64 8.31 -19.26 -9.09
N ILE A 65 8.20 -18.05 -9.65
CA ILE A 65 9.13 -16.91 -9.41
C ILE A 65 8.59 -15.99 -8.30
N PRO A 66 7.90 -16.57 -7.30
CA PRO A 66 6.82 -16.01 -6.46
C PRO A 66 6.48 -14.51 -6.63
N LEU A 67 6.21 -14.05 -7.86
CA LEU A 67 6.13 -12.62 -8.14
C LEU A 67 4.90 -12.00 -7.46
N SER A 68 3.83 -12.78 -7.26
CA SER A 68 2.68 -12.32 -6.51
C SER A 68 2.99 -12.08 -5.03
N SER A 69 3.80 -12.95 -4.42
CA SER A 69 4.19 -12.80 -3.01
C SER A 69 5.13 -11.62 -2.85
N LEU A 70 6.07 -11.46 -3.79
CA LEU A 70 6.95 -10.29 -3.84
C LEU A 70 6.17 -8.99 -4.01
N ALA A 71 5.15 -8.95 -4.86
CA ALA A 71 4.28 -7.77 -5.03
C ALA A 71 3.52 -7.41 -3.74
N TYR A 72 3.00 -8.42 -3.05
CA TYR A 72 2.32 -8.22 -1.77
C TYR A 72 3.28 -7.70 -0.69
N LEU A 73 4.46 -8.29 -0.57
CA LEU A 73 5.48 -7.83 0.37
C LEU A 73 6.00 -6.42 0.01
N ALA A 74 6.19 -6.14 -1.27
CA ALA A 74 6.56 -4.82 -1.78
C ALA A 74 5.50 -3.77 -1.43
N PHE A 75 4.22 -4.09 -1.60
CA PHE A 75 3.12 -3.22 -1.17
C PHE A 75 3.19 -2.94 0.33
N LEU A 76 3.29 -3.98 1.16
CA LEU A 76 3.33 -3.83 2.62
C LEU A 76 4.52 -2.98 3.07
N ILE A 77 5.74 -3.32 2.62
CA ILE A 77 6.93 -2.57 3.01
C ILE A 77 6.89 -1.14 2.47
N GLY A 78 6.35 -0.94 1.26
CA GLY A 78 6.13 0.36 0.66
C GLY A 78 5.17 1.23 1.49
N VAL A 79 4.07 0.65 2.00
CA VAL A 79 3.17 1.33 2.94
C VAL A 79 3.91 1.74 4.20
N TRP A 80 4.60 0.79 4.86
CA TRP A 80 5.33 1.07 6.10
C TRP A 80 6.40 2.14 5.95
N MET A 81 7.14 2.11 4.84
CA MET A 81 8.15 3.13 4.54
C MET A 81 7.52 4.48 4.23
N THR A 82 6.43 4.50 3.46
CA THR A 82 5.72 5.74 3.12
C THR A 82 5.10 6.40 4.36
N LEU A 83 4.71 5.62 5.38
CA LEU A 83 4.24 6.17 6.67
C LEU A 83 5.28 7.04 7.39
N VAL A 84 6.57 6.75 7.22
CA VAL A 84 7.67 7.48 7.87
C VAL A 84 8.36 8.48 6.94
N SER A 85 7.87 8.59 5.71
CA SER A 85 8.44 9.44 4.68
C SER A 85 7.65 10.74 4.49
N PRO A 86 8.23 11.75 3.81
CA PRO A 86 7.51 12.96 3.43
C PRO A 86 6.30 12.69 2.51
N ASN A 87 6.25 11.51 1.90
CA ASN A 87 5.22 11.08 0.97
C ASN A 87 4.02 10.42 1.64
N ILE A 88 3.91 10.47 2.98
CA ILE A 88 2.79 9.90 3.76
C ILE A 88 1.40 10.25 3.22
N LYS A 89 1.25 11.42 2.56
CA LYS A 89 0.01 11.84 1.90
C LYS A 89 -0.49 10.86 0.85
N TYR A 90 0.37 10.02 0.28
CA TYR A 90 0.00 9.05 -0.75
C TYR A 90 -0.43 7.69 -0.19
N ALA A 91 -0.04 7.36 1.05
CA ALA A 91 -0.36 6.07 1.66
C ALA A 91 -1.86 5.76 1.73
N PRO A 92 -2.77 6.71 2.07
CA PRO A 92 -4.21 6.45 2.05
C PRO A 92 -4.71 5.94 0.69
N TYR A 93 -4.24 6.53 -0.42
CA TYR A 93 -4.67 6.15 -1.76
C TYR A 93 -4.18 4.75 -2.15
N ALA A 94 -3.00 4.35 -1.71
CA ALA A 94 -2.53 2.99 -1.95
C ALA A 94 -3.32 1.94 -1.16
N LEU A 95 -3.69 2.23 0.09
CA LEU A 95 -4.55 1.36 0.89
C LEU A 95 -5.93 1.20 0.22
N TRP A 96 -6.50 2.29 -0.30
CA TRP A 96 -7.74 2.25 -1.07
C TRP A 96 -7.59 1.51 -2.40
N GLY A 97 -6.48 1.70 -3.10
CA GLY A 97 -6.16 0.95 -4.32
C GLY A 97 -6.06 -0.55 -4.06
N TYR A 98 -5.45 -0.96 -2.95
CA TYR A 98 -5.40 -2.37 -2.54
C TYR A 98 -6.77 -2.91 -2.14
N ALA A 99 -7.58 -2.13 -1.42
CA ALA A 99 -8.96 -2.51 -1.11
C ALA A 99 -9.78 -2.69 -2.40
N PHE A 100 -9.64 -1.78 -3.36
CA PHE A 100 -10.27 -1.88 -4.67
C PHE A 100 -9.79 -3.13 -5.42
N TYR A 101 -8.48 -3.43 -5.41
CA TYR A 101 -7.93 -4.65 -5.98
C TYR A 101 -8.55 -5.92 -5.39
N ILE A 102 -8.74 -5.98 -4.07
CA ILE A 102 -9.38 -7.14 -3.42
C ILE A 102 -10.82 -7.31 -3.89
N LEU A 103 -11.53 -6.20 -4.11
CA LEU A 103 -12.92 -6.18 -4.58
C LEU A 103 -13.04 -6.46 -6.10
N TYR A 104 -11.99 -6.19 -6.89
CA TYR A 104 -12.00 -6.35 -8.34
C TYR A 104 -11.85 -7.82 -8.80
N PRO A 105 -12.62 -8.28 -9.82
CA PRO A 105 -13.87 -7.77 -10.36
C PRO A 105 -15.00 -8.72 -9.91
N PHE A 106 -15.31 -8.77 -8.61
CA PHE A 106 -16.13 -9.81 -7.99
C PHE A 106 -15.40 -11.16 -7.82
N LYS A 107 -14.27 -11.17 -7.10
CA LYS A 107 -14.00 -12.35 -6.27
C LYS A 107 -15.24 -12.57 -5.40
N SER A 108 -15.83 -13.76 -5.46
CA SER A 108 -17.06 -14.15 -4.76
C SER A 108 -17.23 -13.40 -3.43
N ILE A 109 -18.11 -12.38 -3.43
CA ILE A 109 -18.31 -11.50 -2.26
C ILE A 109 -18.97 -12.33 -1.17
N SER A 110 -18.16 -12.88 -0.29
CA SER A 110 -18.58 -13.43 0.99
C SER A 110 -18.40 -12.39 2.09
N LEU A 111 -19.14 -12.52 3.19
CA LEU A 111 -18.97 -11.66 4.36
C LEU A 111 -17.51 -11.68 4.86
N SER A 112 -16.86 -12.85 4.81
CA SER A 112 -15.44 -12.99 5.17
C SER A 112 -14.50 -12.26 4.21
N SER A 113 -14.81 -12.22 2.92
CA SER A 113 -14.01 -11.51 1.92
C SER A 113 -14.15 -9.98 2.00
N ALA A 114 -15.23 -9.47 2.60
CA ALA A 114 -15.49 -8.03 2.75
C ALA A 114 -14.77 -7.40 3.95
N ILE A 115 -14.36 -8.19 4.94
CA ILE A 115 -13.68 -7.69 6.15
C ILE A 115 -12.34 -7.05 5.79
N THR A 116 -11.51 -7.75 5.01
CA THR A 116 -10.18 -7.25 4.61
C THR A 116 -10.25 -5.89 3.90
N PRO A 117 -11.00 -5.71 2.79
CA PRO A 117 -11.07 -4.41 2.14
C PRO A 117 -11.69 -3.33 3.03
N ALA A 118 -12.65 -3.67 3.90
CA ALA A 118 -13.19 -2.72 4.87
C ALA A 118 -12.12 -2.21 5.85
N VAL A 119 -11.24 -3.08 6.34
CA VAL A 119 -10.10 -2.69 7.18
C VAL A 119 -9.16 -1.74 6.44
N TYR A 120 -8.80 -2.05 5.19
CA TYR A 120 -7.92 -1.17 4.39
C TYR A 120 -8.55 0.19 4.07
N VAL A 121 -9.86 0.23 3.79
CA VAL A 121 -10.61 1.48 3.62
C VAL A 121 -10.60 2.30 4.91
N PHE A 122 -10.93 1.66 6.03
CA PHE A 122 -10.97 2.29 7.34
C PHE A 122 -9.60 2.86 7.75
N LEU A 123 -8.53 2.08 7.60
CA LEU A 123 -7.16 2.54 7.84
C LEU A 123 -6.79 3.72 6.93
N GLY A 124 -7.16 3.66 5.65
CA GLY A 124 -6.94 4.77 4.72
C GLY A 124 -7.67 6.05 5.15
N VAL A 125 -8.91 5.95 5.65
CA VAL A 125 -9.66 7.11 6.17
C VAL A 125 -9.00 7.69 7.42
N ILE A 126 -8.58 6.87 8.37
CA ILE A 126 -7.87 7.33 9.58
C ILE A 126 -6.58 8.05 9.19
N LEU A 127 -5.80 7.44 8.30
CA LEU A 127 -4.53 7.99 7.86
C LEU A 127 -4.72 9.30 7.08
N TYR A 128 -5.73 9.36 6.22
CA TYR A 128 -6.09 10.59 5.52
C TYR A 128 -6.42 11.73 6.49
N LYS A 129 -7.27 11.46 7.50
CA LYS A 129 -7.59 12.45 8.56
C LYS A 129 -6.35 12.91 9.31
N TYR A 130 -5.42 12.00 9.61
CA TYR A 130 -4.15 12.33 10.23
C TYR A 130 -3.32 13.28 9.35
N VAL A 131 -3.12 12.92 8.07
CA VAL A 131 -2.35 13.74 7.10
C VAL A 131 -2.95 15.14 6.97
N VAL A 132 -4.28 15.26 6.86
CA VAL A 132 -4.95 16.56 6.78
C VAL A 132 -4.72 17.37 8.05
N THR A 133 -4.77 16.74 9.23
CA THR A 133 -4.57 17.41 10.52
C THR A 133 -3.16 18.00 10.65
N ILE A 134 -2.13 17.27 10.22
CA ILE A 134 -0.73 17.74 10.31
C ILE A 134 -0.35 18.73 9.20
N SER A 135 -1.12 18.77 8.11
CA SER A 135 -0.85 19.63 6.94
C SER A 135 -1.51 21.00 7.02
N LYS A 136 -2.44 21.22 7.97
CA LYS A 136 -3.06 22.53 8.16
C LYS A 136 -2.07 23.49 8.83
N PRO A 137 -1.67 24.60 8.19
CA PRO A 137 -0.90 25.65 8.87
C PRO A 137 -1.78 26.30 9.94
N THR A 138 -1.23 26.50 11.13
CA THR A 138 -1.83 27.27 12.22
C THR A 138 -2.05 28.72 11.77
N GLN A 139 -3.23 29.04 11.24
CA GLN A 139 -3.69 30.42 11.02
C GLN A 139 -4.11 31.04 12.35
N ALA A 140 -3.16 31.37 13.23
CA ALA A 140 -3.47 31.98 14.53
C ALA A 140 -2.59 33.17 14.94
N ASN A 141 -1.74 33.72 14.06
CA ASN A 141 -0.88 34.86 14.38
C ASN A 141 -0.94 35.97 13.31
N SER A 142 -2.12 36.34 12.82
CA SER A 142 -2.28 37.49 11.90
C SER A 142 -3.35 38.50 12.33
N GLU A 143 -3.72 38.52 13.61
CA GLU A 143 -4.45 39.63 14.22
C GLU A 143 -3.52 40.28 15.26
N ILE A 144 -2.63 41.15 14.77
CA ILE A 144 -2.00 42.23 15.53
C ILE A 144 -2.61 43.53 14.99
#